data_AF-A0A6P1QZ95-F1
#
_entry.id   AF-A0A6P1QZ95-F1
#
_cell.length_a   1.000
_cell.length_b   1.000
_cell.length_c   1.000
_cell.angle_alpha   90.00
_cell.angle_beta   90.00
_cell.angle_gamma   90.00
#
_symmetry.space_group_name_H-M   'P 1'
#
loop_
_entity.id
_entity.type
_entity.pdbx_description
1 polymer ?
#
loop_
_entity_poly.entity_id
_entity_poly.type
_entity_poly.pdbx_seq_one_letter_code
_entity_poly.pdbx_strand_id
1 'polypeptide(L)'
;MSYYGWHAYVPVAEKRRQAERKLAKLKKQGRSVAPVRIEGRTITKSFWGRSWCVNLERYSDYENRLPRGRTYVRNGSVIDLQIAKGEISAMVAGSELYQIKIVIAPVTRARWKSICRDCAGTVDSLVELLQGRLAKGVMDRVCREGDGLFPSPTEIKLSCSCPDWADMCKHVAAALYGVGARLDEKPQLLFVLRDVDETEMLASAGQDSPLTTAPGAAKVLDEGDVAALFGLEMAETPHTPNPAFTVSKRPQQSKAQKGKISARKTKRAAKTDVALHRATRASSGMKKTTRASARKRRTRGCPDRC
;
A
#
# COMPACT_ATOMS: atom_id res chain seq x y z
N MET A 1 -3.57 34.03 -30.07
CA MET A 1 -4.43 33.08 -29.33
C MET A 1 -4.24 33.34 -27.84
N SER A 2 -5.29 33.72 -27.11
CA SER A 2 -5.19 34.23 -25.74
C SER A 2 -4.71 33.16 -24.76
N TYR A 3 -3.47 33.28 -24.29
CA TYR A 3 -2.83 32.43 -23.28
C TYR A 3 -3.39 32.60 -21.85
N TYR A 4 -4.43 33.42 -21.66
CA TYR A 4 -5.01 33.80 -20.37
C TYR A 4 -6.50 33.42 -20.26
N GLY A 5 -6.84 32.18 -20.60
CA GLY A 5 -8.17 31.64 -20.33
C GLY A 5 -8.25 31.10 -18.90
N TRP A 6 -9.09 31.68 -18.05
CA TRP A 6 -9.45 31.07 -16.77
C TRP A 6 -10.15 29.73 -17.04
N HIS A 7 -9.51 28.62 -16.69
CA HIS A 7 -10.15 27.31 -16.82
C HIS A 7 -11.32 27.22 -15.85
N ALA A 8 -12.48 26.79 -16.35
CA ALA A 8 -13.65 26.55 -15.52
C ALA A 8 -13.34 25.51 -14.44
N TYR A 9 -13.87 25.73 -13.24
CA TYR A 9 -13.72 24.78 -12.13
C TYR A 9 -14.37 23.45 -12.50
N VAL A 10 -13.58 22.37 -12.50
CA VAL A 10 -14.07 21.00 -12.70
C VAL A 10 -14.43 20.39 -11.34
N PRO A 11 -15.70 20.01 -11.10
CA PRO A 11 -16.13 19.38 -9.86
C PRO A 11 -15.36 18.08 -9.56
N VAL A 12 -15.17 17.77 -8.28
CA VAL A 12 -14.45 16.55 -7.84
C VAL A 12 -15.09 15.27 -8.37
N ALA A 13 -16.43 15.19 -8.41
CA ALA A 13 -17.15 14.04 -8.95
C ALA A 13 -16.83 13.80 -10.43
N GLU A 14 -16.64 14.87 -11.21
CA GLU A 14 -16.26 14.77 -12.60
C GLU A 14 -14.80 14.32 -12.75
N LYS A 15 -13.88 14.85 -11.93
CA LYS A 15 -12.49 14.37 -11.88
C LYS A 15 -12.40 12.88 -11.58
N ARG A 16 -13.19 12.39 -10.62
CA ARG A 16 -13.32 10.95 -10.29
C ARG A 16 -13.78 10.13 -11.49
N ARG A 17 -14.86 10.56 -12.17
CA ARG A 17 -15.35 9.90 -13.39
C ARG A 17 -14.30 9.88 -14.50
N GLN A 18 -13.56 10.97 -14.69
CA GLN A 18 -12.48 11.01 -15.68
C GLN A 18 -11.34 10.04 -15.32
N ALA A 19 -10.95 9.99 -14.04
CA ALA A 19 -9.96 9.04 -13.54
C ALA A 19 -10.42 7.58 -13.72
N GLU A 20 -11.69 7.27 -13.43
CA GLU A 20 -12.30 5.96 -13.65
C GLU A 20 -12.33 5.56 -15.14
N ARG A 21 -12.62 6.51 -16.05
CA ARG A 21 -12.55 6.27 -17.48
C ARG A 21 -11.12 5.95 -17.94
N LYS A 22 -10.13 6.70 -17.45
CA LYS A 22 -8.70 6.45 -17.73
C LYS A 22 -8.28 5.07 -17.19
N LEU A 23 -8.69 4.75 -15.96
CA LEU A 23 -8.47 3.44 -15.34
C LEU A 23 -9.10 2.29 -16.15
N ALA A 24 -10.35 2.44 -16.59
CA ALA A 24 -11.03 1.45 -17.40
C ALA A 24 -10.34 1.23 -18.75
N LYS A 25 -9.81 2.30 -19.37
CA LYS A 25 -9.00 2.20 -20.58
C LYS A 25 -7.72 1.40 -20.35
N LEU A 26 -7.01 1.65 -19.24
CA LEU A 26 -5.80 0.88 -18.89
C LEU A 26 -6.10 -0.60 -18.64
N LYS A 27 -7.20 -0.91 -17.95
CA LYS A 27 -7.63 -2.29 -17.72
C LYS A 27 -7.95 -3.01 -19.05
N LYS A 28 -8.62 -2.33 -19.98
CA LYS A 28 -8.90 -2.86 -21.33
C LYS A 28 -7.63 -3.13 -22.14
N GLN A 29 -6.55 -2.41 -21.86
CA GLN A 29 -5.23 -2.63 -22.47
C GLN A 29 -4.45 -3.78 -21.80
N GLY A 30 -5.04 -4.51 -20.85
CA GLY A 30 -4.40 -5.65 -20.18
C GLY A 30 -3.40 -5.26 -19.08
N ARG A 31 -3.35 -3.99 -18.67
CA ARG A 31 -2.43 -3.53 -17.62
C ARG A 31 -3.00 -3.86 -16.24
N SER A 32 -2.18 -4.50 -15.39
CA SER A 32 -2.47 -4.61 -13.96
C SER A 32 -2.37 -3.23 -13.32
N VAL A 33 -3.45 -2.79 -12.67
CA VAL A 33 -3.55 -1.47 -12.06
C VAL A 33 -4.06 -1.60 -10.62
N ALA A 34 -3.41 -0.89 -9.71
CA ALA A 34 -3.79 -0.84 -8.29
C ALA A 34 -4.11 0.63 -7.91
N PRO A 35 -5.33 1.11 -8.17
CA PRO A 35 -5.73 2.48 -7.83
C PRO A 35 -5.71 2.70 -6.32
N VAL A 36 -5.46 3.94 -5.89
CA VAL A 36 -5.59 4.34 -4.48
C VAL A 36 -6.98 4.95 -4.27
N ARG A 37 -7.76 4.37 -3.37
CA ARG A 37 -9.11 4.83 -3.03
C ARG A 37 -9.13 5.28 -1.58
N ILE A 38 -9.36 6.57 -1.36
CA ILE A 38 -9.48 7.14 -0.03
C ILE A 38 -10.95 7.22 0.34
N GLU A 39 -11.33 6.52 1.41
CA GLU A 39 -12.66 6.56 1.98
C GLU A 39 -12.73 7.57 3.13
N GLY A 40 -13.62 8.55 2.99
CA GLY A 40 -13.82 9.59 4.01
C GLY A 40 -12.86 10.77 3.88
N ARG A 41 -12.57 11.42 5.02
CA ARG A 41 -11.85 12.71 5.07
C ARG A 41 -10.34 12.55 5.30
N THR A 42 -9.94 11.52 6.04
CA THR A 42 -8.54 11.21 6.35
C THR A 42 -7.92 10.39 5.23
N ILE A 43 -6.65 10.69 4.88
CA ILE A 43 -5.91 9.93 3.85
C ILE A 43 -5.47 8.59 4.42
N THR A 44 -4.99 8.60 5.67
CA THR A 44 -4.52 7.42 6.39
C THR A 44 -5.20 7.31 7.75
N LYS A 45 -5.35 6.08 8.22
CA LYS A 45 -6.01 5.68 9.47
C LYS A 45 -5.09 4.83 10.34
N SER A 46 -4.24 3.97 9.73
CA SER A 46 -3.34 3.11 10.49
C SER A 46 -2.17 3.90 11.09
N PHE A 47 -1.40 3.25 11.97
CA PHE A 47 -0.13 3.81 12.41
C PHE A 47 0.82 4.03 11.22
N TRP A 48 1.06 3.01 10.40
CA TRP A 48 2.06 3.06 9.32
C TRP A 48 1.78 4.16 8.30
N GLY A 49 0.55 4.27 7.83
CA GLY A 49 0.17 5.31 6.89
C GLY A 49 0.26 6.72 7.50
N ARG A 50 -0.08 6.89 8.78
CA ARG A 50 0.08 8.18 9.48
C ARG A 50 1.55 8.54 9.65
N SER A 51 2.37 7.63 10.14
CA SER A 51 3.81 7.86 10.37
C SER A 51 4.55 8.15 9.07
N TRP A 52 4.18 7.49 7.97
CA TRP A 52 4.68 7.81 6.63
C TRP A 52 4.31 9.25 6.20
N CYS A 53 3.05 9.64 6.36
CA CYS A 53 2.61 10.99 6.00
C CYS A 53 3.28 12.06 6.87
N VAL A 54 3.46 11.80 8.18
CA VAL A 54 4.19 12.68 9.09
C VAL A 54 5.64 12.82 8.65
N ASN A 55 6.32 11.73 8.30
CA ASN A 55 7.69 11.75 7.79
C ASN A 55 7.80 12.59 6.51
N LEU A 56 6.88 12.41 5.56
CA LEU A 56 6.83 13.20 4.33
C LEU A 56 6.63 14.70 4.57
N GLU A 57 5.79 15.04 5.55
CA GLU A 57 5.42 16.43 5.86
C GLU A 57 6.51 17.22 6.57
N ARG A 58 7.54 16.54 7.11
CA ARG A 58 8.72 17.18 7.71
C ARG A 58 9.67 17.77 6.67
N TYR A 59 9.57 17.35 5.42
CA TYR A 59 10.46 17.83 4.37
C TYR A 59 10.07 19.27 4.02
N SER A 60 10.75 20.23 4.65
CA SER A 60 10.49 21.68 4.56
C SER A 60 10.40 22.18 3.11
N ASP A 61 11.21 21.62 2.22
CA ASP A 61 11.31 22.03 0.83
C ASP A 61 10.01 21.79 0.04
N TYR A 62 9.09 20.98 0.58
CA TYR A 62 7.89 20.52 -0.13
C TYR A 62 6.58 21.08 0.43
N GLU A 63 6.60 21.84 1.51
CA GLU A 63 5.40 22.27 2.24
C GLU A 63 4.35 22.94 1.33
N ASN A 64 4.80 23.80 0.42
CA ASN A 64 3.94 24.52 -0.53
C ASN A 64 3.31 23.63 -1.61
N ARG A 65 3.83 22.41 -1.82
CA ARG A 65 3.40 21.47 -2.88
C ARG A 65 2.51 20.37 -2.34
N LEU A 66 2.68 19.99 -1.08
CA LEU A 66 1.93 18.90 -0.44
C LEU A 66 0.40 19.09 -0.41
N PRO A 67 -0.18 20.28 -0.12
CA PRO A 67 -1.64 20.46 -0.09
C PRO A 67 -2.35 20.10 -1.41
N ARG A 68 -1.72 20.41 -2.54
CA ARG A 68 -2.25 20.06 -3.86
C ARG A 68 -2.18 18.54 -4.09
N GLY A 69 -1.09 17.89 -3.68
CA GLY A 69 -0.97 16.43 -3.70
C GLY A 69 -2.05 15.73 -2.87
N ARG A 70 -2.29 16.21 -1.64
CA ARG A 70 -3.37 15.72 -0.75
C ARG A 70 -4.74 15.81 -1.43
N THR A 71 -4.98 16.84 -2.22
CA THR A 71 -6.23 17.01 -2.96
C THR A 71 -6.38 15.98 -4.07
N TYR A 72 -5.30 15.69 -4.81
CA TYR A 72 -5.33 14.72 -5.91
C TYR A 72 -5.60 13.30 -5.42
N VAL A 73 -4.90 12.86 -4.36
CA VAL A 73 -5.12 11.51 -3.80
C VAL A 73 -6.54 11.36 -3.25
N ARG A 74 -7.07 12.35 -2.52
CA ARG A 74 -8.47 12.33 -2.01
C ARG A 74 -9.52 12.31 -3.12
N ASN A 75 -9.21 12.93 -4.25
CA ASN A 75 -10.09 12.95 -5.40
C ASN A 75 -9.98 11.70 -6.28
N GLY A 76 -9.21 10.68 -5.88
CA GLY A 76 -9.06 9.44 -6.64
C GLY A 76 -8.26 9.62 -7.93
N SER A 77 -7.40 10.64 -8.00
CA SER A 77 -6.56 10.89 -9.19
C SER A 77 -5.43 9.87 -9.32
N VAL A 78 -5.02 9.18 -8.25
CA VAL A 78 -3.98 8.14 -8.30
C VAL A 78 -4.62 6.83 -8.78
N ILE A 79 -4.55 6.58 -10.08
CA ILE A 79 -5.24 5.45 -10.73
C ILE A 79 -4.41 4.16 -10.75
N ASP A 80 -3.11 4.27 -10.55
CA ASP A 80 -2.22 3.14 -10.35
C ASP A 80 -1.12 3.54 -9.36
N LEU A 81 -0.79 2.64 -8.45
CA LEU A 81 0.32 2.77 -7.51
C LEU A 81 0.84 1.37 -7.18
N GLN A 82 2.08 1.13 -7.57
CA GLN A 82 2.81 -0.11 -7.36
C GLN A 82 4.04 0.19 -6.52
N ILE A 83 4.29 -0.66 -5.52
CA ILE A 83 5.46 -0.57 -4.66
C ILE A 83 6.26 -1.85 -4.90
N ALA A 84 7.50 -1.68 -5.32
CA ALA A 84 8.49 -2.72 -5.51
C ALA A 84 9.74 -2.38 -4.70
N LYS A 85 10.70 -3.30 -4.69
CA LYS A 85 11.99 -3.12 -4.02
C LYS A 85 12.70 -1.87 -4.54
N GLY A 86 12.91 -0.88 -3.67
CA GLY A 86 13.57 0.39 -3.97
C GLY A 86 12.84 1.31 -4.95
N GLU A 87 11.60 0.99 -5.35
CA GLU A 87 10.90 1.74 -6.40
C GLU A 87 9.39 1.82 -6.16
N ILE A 88 8.83 3.02 -6.33
CA ILE A 88 7.39 3.26 -6.43
C ILE A 88 7.09 3.74 -7.84
N SER A 89 6.20 3.03 -8.53
CA SER A 89 5.68 3.40 -9.84
C SER A 89 4.21 3.79 -9.70
N ALA A 90 3.82 4.96 -10.21
CA ALA A 90 2.44 5.42 -10.10
C ALA A 90 1.95 6.13 -11.37
N MET A 91 0.63 6.14 -11.54
CA MET A 91 -0.06 6.91 -12.58
C MET A 91 -1.08 7.84 -11.96
N VAL A 92 -0.97 9.13 -12.26
CA VAL A 92 -1.86 10.16 -11.71
C VAL A 92 -2.60 10.88 -12.82
N ALA A 93 -3.93 10.87 -12.74
CA ALA A 93 -4.83 11.58 -13.61
C ALA A 93 -4.89 13.08 -13.24
N GLY A 94 -4.40 13.92 -14.15
CA GLY A 94 -4.61 15.36 -14.18
C GLY A 94 -5.30 15.77 -15.48
N SER A 95 -4.84 16.88 -16.08
CA SER A 95 -5.14 17.25 -17.47
C SER A 95 -4.88 16.06 -18.40
N GLU A 96 -3.72 15.42 -18.24
CA GLU A 96 -3.35 14.20 -18.93
C GLU A 96 -3.17 13.05 -17.94
N LEU A 97 -2.60 11.93 -18.39
CA LEU A 97 -2.20 10.86 -17.50
C LEU A 97 -0.68 10.95 -17.32
N TYR A 98 -0.23 11.26 -16.11
CA TYR A 98 1.18 11.41 -15.80
C TYR A 98 1.74 10.13 -15.19
N GLN A 99 2.96 9.80 -15.57
CA GLN A 99 3.73 8.68 -15.03
C GLN A 99 4.71 9.21 -14.00
N ILE A 100 4.72 8.58 -12.83
CA ILE A 100 5.55 8.96 -11.69
C ILE A 100 6.45 7.77 -11.38
N LYS A 101 7.73 8.07 -11.18
CA LYS A 101 8.73 7.11 -10.71
C LYS A 101 9.43 7.72 -9.50
N ILE A 102 9.41 7.01 -8.39
CA ILE A 102 10.10 7.41 -7.15
C ILE A 102 11.05 6.28 -6.79
N VAL A 103 12.34 6.56 -6.76
CA VAL A 103 13.37 5.60 -6.36
C VAL A 103 13.77 5.90 -4.93
N ILE A 104 13.78 4.88 -4.08
CA ILE A 104 14.16 4.96 -2.68
C ILE A 104 15.39 4.08 -2.47
N ALA A 105 16.43 4.65 -1.87
CA ALA A 105 17.63 3.90 -1.54
C ALA A 105 17.30 2.72 -0.60
N PRO A 106 18.01 1.57 -0.69
CA PRO A 106 17.87 0.51 0.30
C PRO A 106 18.45 0.94 1.66
N VAL A 107 18.00 0.33 2.74
CA VAL A 107 18.59 0.54 4.07
C VAL A 107 19.99 -0.10 4.10
N THR A 108 20.96 0.59 4.70
CA THR A 108 22.29 0.00 4.87
C THR A 108 22.24 -1.16 5.87
N ARG A 109 23.02 -2.21 5.63
CA ARG A 109 23.06 -3.39 6.53
C ARG A 109 23.35 -3.01 7.99
N ALA A 110 24.22 -2.02 8.21
CA ALA A 110 24.54 -1.54 9.55
C ALA A 110 23.34 -0.88 10.24
N ARG A 111 22.59 -0.02 9.52
CA ARG A 111 21.37 0.60 10.04
C ARG A 111 20.31 -0.45 10.34
N TRP A 112 20.11 -1.41 9.44
CA TRP A 112 19.14 -2.49 9.64
C TRP A 112 19.47 -3.35 10.85
N LYS A 113 20.71 -3.81 10.99
CA LYS A 113 21.15 -4.55 12.19
C LYS A 113 20.96 -3.77 13.48
N SER A 114 21.21 -2.45 13.46
CA SER A 114 20.96 -1.61 14.63
C SER A 114 19.48 -1.54 14.98
N ILE A 115 18.59 -1.45 13.99
CA ILE A 115 17.14 -1.46 14.21
C ILE A 115 16.72 -2.82 14.81
N CYS A 116 17.18 -3.94 14.24
CA CYS A 116 16.83 -5.28 14.73
C CYS A 116 17.28 -5.50 16.17
N ARG A 117 18.51 -5.10 16.53
CA ARG A 117 19.02 -5.20 17.90
C ARG A 117 18.20 -4.36 18.87
N ASP A 118 17.88 -3.12 18.51
CA ASP A 118 17.12 -2.23 19.38
C ASP A 118 15.65 -2.68 19.56
N CYS A 119 15.16 -3.55 18.68
CA CYS A 119 13.84 -4.16 18.76
C CYS A 119 13.86 -5.61 19.29
N ALA A 120 15.04 -6.18 19.56
CA ALA A 120 15.16 -7.54 20.06
C ALA A 120 14.44 -7.69 21.42
N GLY A 121 13.74 -8.81 21.61
CA GLY A 121 13.00 -9.14 22.83
C GLY A 121 11.74 -8.31 23.06
N THR A 122 11.35 -7.44 22.11
CA THR A 122 10.14 -6.59 22.21
C THR A 122 9.11 -6.84 21.12
N VAL A 123 9.46 -7.64 20.11
CA VAL A 123 8.61 -7.98 18.97
C VAL A 123 8.38 -9.49 18.96
N ASP A 124 7.28 -9.92 19.56
CA ASP A 124 6.95 -11.35 19.68
C ASP A 124 6.15 -11.88 18.48
N SER A 125 5.58 -10.98 17.66
CA SER A 125 4.69 -11.33 16.56
C SER A 125 4.84 -10.42 15.36
N LEU A 126 5.05 -11.04 14.18
CA LEU A 126 5.03 -10.33 12.91
C LEU A 126 3.69 -9.63 12.66
N VAL A 127 2.61 -10.28 13.06
CA VAL A 127 1.25 -9.78 12.85
C VAL A 127 1.04 -8.48 13.65
N GLU A 128 1.56 -8.42 14.88
CA GLU A 128 1.48 -7.21 15.72
C GLU A 128 2.35 -6.07 15.20
N LEU A 129 3.56 -6.38 14.71
CA LEU A 129 4.43 -5.42 14.02
C LEU A 129 3.70 -4.77 12.84
N LEU A 130 3.12 -5.59 11.98
CA LEU A 130 2.44 -5.14 10.78
C LEU A 130 1.15 -4.39 11.12
N GLN A 131 0.41 -4.81 12.14
CA GLN A 131 -0.76 -4.08 12.62
C GLN A 131 -0.39 -2.77 13.35
N GLY A 132 0.91 -2.54 13.63
CA GLY A 132 1.40 -1.38 14.34
C GLY A 132 0.94 -1.34 15.80
N ARG A 133 0.77 -2.52 16.43
CA ARG A 133 0.30 -2.68 17.81
C ARG A 133 1.42 -2.94 18.82
N LEU A 134 2.67 -2.79 18.42
CA LEU A 134 3.82 -3.01 19.31
C LEU A 134 3.98 -1.88 20.33
N ALA A 135 4.81 -2.16 21.34
CA ALA A 135 5.24 -1.16 22.30
C ALA A 135 5.74 0.11 21.59
N LYS A 136 5.33 1.28 22.12
CA LYS A 136 5.62 2.59 21.54
C LYS A 136 7.11 2.77 21.19
N GLY A 137 8.01 2.25 22.05
CA GLY A 137 9.47 2.33 21.82
C GLY A 137 9.93 1.66 20.53
N VAL A 138 9.34 0.53 20.13
CA VAL A 138 9.66 -0.15 18.86
C VAL A 138 9.21 0.69 17.69
N MET A 139 7.97 1.17 17.74
CA MET A 139 7.40 1.98 16.66
C MET A 139 8.17 3.29 16.49
N ASP A 140 8.58 3.92 17.59
CA ASP A 140 9.41 5.12 17.61
C ASP A 140 10.82 4.86 17.06
N ARG A 141 11.40 3.68 17.32
CA ARG A 141 12.70 3.26 16.75
C ARG A 141 12.62 3.03 15.25
N VAL A 142 11.62 2.27 14.79
CA VAL A 142 11.46 1.94 13.36
C VAL A 142 11.11 3.18 12.54
N CYS A 143 10.34 4.11 13.10
CA CYS A 143 9.96 5.36 12.43
C CYS A 143 10.90 6.52 12.72
N ARG A 144 12.03 6.27 13.39
CA ARG A 144 12.98 7.33 13.78
C ARG A 144 13.55 8.03 12.57
N GLU A 145 13.71 9.34 12.69
CA GLU A 145 14.26 10.17 11.63
C GLU A 145 15.75 9.90 11.45
N GLY A 146 16.18 9.73 10.19
CA GLY A 146 17.58 9.55 9.81
C GLY A 146 18.12 8.12 9.97
N ASP A 147 17.86 7.46 11.11
CA ASP A 147 18.38 6.13 11.42
C ASP A 147 17.30 5.03 11.53
N GLY A 148 16.04 5.36 11.26
CA GLY A 148 14.93 4.42 11.13
C GLY A 148 14.75 3.86 9.72
N LEU A 149 13.59 3.26 9.50
CA LEU A 149 13.20 2.60 8.26
C LEU A 149 12.67 3.58 7.21
N PHE A 150 12.06 4.69 7.62
CA PHE A 150 11.59 5.69 6.66
C PHE A 150 12.75 6.42 5.97
N PRO A 151 12.63 6.71 4.67
CA PRO A 151 13.69 7.37 3.93
C PRO A 151 13.85 8.83 4.36
N SER A 152 15.08 9.35 4.25
CA SER A 152 15.35 10.79 4.27
C SER A 152 15.17 11.40 2.86
N PRO A 153 15.04 12.73 2.71
CA PRO A 153 14.96 13.36 1.40
C PRO A 153 16.11 13.00 0.46
N THR A 154 17.32 12.87 1.01
CA THR A 154 18.54 12.50 0.27
C THR A 154 18.53 11.05 -0.24
N GLU A 155 17.69 10.19 0.34
CA GLU A 155 17.51 8.80 -0.08
C GLU A 155 16.41 8.66 -1.15
N ILE A 156 15.76 9.76 -1.55
CA ILE A 156 14.62 9.75 -2.47
C ILE A 156 14.98 10.46 -3.77
N LYS A 157 14.76 9.80 -4.91
CA LYS A 157 14.83 10.41 -6.25
C LYS A 157 13.45 10.44 -6.87
N LEU A 158 13.02 11.61 -7.32
CA LEU A 158 11.67 11.87 -7.81
C LEU A 158 11.69 12.11 -9.32
N SER A 159 10.74 11.54 -10.04
CA SER A 159 10.54 11.78 -11.46
C SER A 159 9.05 11.77 -11.81
N CYS A 160 8.62 12.72 -12.64
CA CYS A 160 7.27 12.80 -13.13
C CYS A 160 7.25 13.30 -14.58
N SER A 161 6.43 12.68 -15.43
CA SER A 161 6.29 13.04 -16.84
C SER A 161 5.49 14.33 -17.08
N CYS A 162 5.32 15.19 -16.07
CA CYS A 162 4.54 16.42 -16.19
C CYS A 162 5.45 17.60 -16.58
N PRO A 163 4.91 18.66 -17.19
CA PRO A 163 5.71 19.82 -17.60
C PRO A 163 6.14 20.74 -16.44
N ASP A 164 6.00 20.29 -15.19
CA ASP A 164 6.47 21.01 -14.01
C ASP A 164 7.97 20.73 -13.85
N TRP A 165 8.78 21.78 -13.77
CA TRP A 165 10.24 21.69 -13.64
C TRP A 165 10.69 21.40 -12.21
N ALA A 166 9.77 21.42 -11.24
CA ALA A 166 10.07 21.06 -9.86
C ALA A 166 10.15 19.54 -9.68
N ASP A 167 11.17 19.06 -8.98
CA ASP A 167 11.32 17.65 -8.60
C ASP A 167 10.08 17.14 -7.84
N MET A 168 9.55 17.99 -6.95
CA MET A 168 8.31 17.74 -6.21
C MET A 168 7.12 18.48 -6.83
N CYS A 169 6.52 17.88 -7.83
CA CYS A 169 5.24 18.35 -8.36
C CYS A 169 4.04 17.81 -7.55
N LYS A 170 2.85 18.36 -7.78
CA LYS A 170 1.60 17.89 -7.13
C LYS A 170 1.29 16.41 -7.38
N HIS A 171 1.74 15.83 -8.50
CA HIS A 171 1.50 14.43 -8.84
C HIS A 171 2.41 13.49 -8.04
N VAL A 172 3.69 13.88 -7.88
CA VAL A 172 4.63 13.17 -7.00
C VAL A 172 4.13 13.19 -5.56
N ALA A 173 3.72 14.36 -5.06
CA ALA A 173 3.12 14.48 -3.74
C ALA A 173 1.86 13.59 -3.60
N ALA A 174 1.00 13.53 -4.62
CA ALA A 174 -0.16 12.64 -4.60
C ALA A 174 0.23 11.15 -4.53
N ALA A 175 1.28 10.74 -5.25
CA ALA A 175 1.81 9.38 -5.19
C ALA A 175 2.37 9.07 -3.80
N LEU A 176 3.14 9.98 -3.19
CA LEU A 176 3.70 9.79 -1.84
C LEU A 176 2.61 9.69 -0.76
N TYR A 177 1.55 10.50 -0.82
CA TYR A 177 0.39 10.31 0.06
C TYR A 177 -0.35 8.99 -0.24
N GLY A 178 -0.38 8.57 -1.51
CA GLY A 178 -0.94 7.30 -1.93
C GLY A 178 -0.19 6.09 -1.37
N VAL A 179 1.13 6.20 -1.18
CA VAL A 179 1.93 5.18 -0.47
C VAL A 179 1.44 5.05 0.96
N GLY A 180 1.22 6.15 1.68
CA GLY A 180 0.67 6.12 3.03
C GLY A 180 -0.66 5.36 3.11
N ALA A 181 -1.58 5.62 2.17
CA ALA A 181 -2.83 4.89 2.09
C ALA A 181 -2.64 3.39 1.75
N ARG A 182 -1.64 3.05 0.93
CA ARG A 182 -1.32 1.66 0.63
C ARG A 182 -0.70 0.93 1.84
N LEU A 183 0.10 1.63 2.66
CA LEU A 183 0.69 1.09 3.88
C LEU A 183 -0.35 0.81 4.96
N ASP A 184 -1.49 1.52 4.96
CA ASP A 184 -2.63 1.17 5.83
C ASP A 184 -3.18 -0.23 5.54
N GLU A 185 -3.17 -0.65 4.28
CA GLU A 185 -3.66 -1.95 3.84
C GLU A 185 -2.57 -3.04 3.89
N LYS A 186 -1.34 -2.66 3.52
CA LYS A 186 -0.21 -3.57 3.27
C LYS A 186 1.10 -2.98 3.82
N PRO A 187 1.30 -2.98 5.16
CA PRO A 187 2.47 -2.42 5.81
C PRO A 187 3.79 -3.13 5.45
N GLN A 188 3.74 -4.40 5.07
CA GLN A 188 4.89 -5.20 4.60
C GLN A 188 5.60 -4.53 3.42
N LEU A 189 4.87 -3.75 2.61
CA LEU A 189 5.43 -3.05 1.46
C LEU A 189 6.50 -2.03 1.84
N LEU A 190 6.53 -1.55 3.09
CA LEU A 190 7.61 -0.68 3.56
C LEU A 190 8.94 -1.43 3.63
N PHE A 191 8.94 -2.66 4.15
CA PHE A 191 10.14 -3.51 4.26
C PHE A 191 10.63 -3.90 2.86
N VAL A 192 9.72 -4.31 1.99
CA VAL A 192 10.01 -4.56 0.56
C VAL A 192 10.63 -3.33 -0.10
N LEU A 193 10.01 -2.15 0.06
CA LEU A 193 10.49 -0.90 -0.52
C LEU A 193 11.90 -0.54 -0.03
N ARG A 194 12.21 -0.85 1.23
CA ARG A 194 13.48 -0.54 1.89
C ARG A 194 14.52 -1.66 1.79
N ASP A 195 14.19 -2.72 1.07
CA ASP A 195 15.04 -3.88 0.83
C ASP A 195 15.55 -4.55 2.12
N VAL A 196 14.63 -4.78 3.04
CA VAL A 196 14.89 -5.48 4.30
C VAL A 196 13.85 -6.57 4.51
N ASP A 197 14.24 -7.61 5.24
CA ASP A 197 13.37 -8.73 5.57
C ASP A 197 12.81 -8.56 6.99
N GLU A 198 11.50 -8.33 7.12
CA GLU A 198 10.82 -8.21 8.40
C GLU A 198 11.03 -9.41 9.34
N THR A 199 11.33 -10.61 8.82
CA THR A 199 11.54 -11.80 9.64
C THR A 199 12.86 -11.76 10.42
N GLU A 200 13.86 -11.01 9.94
CA GLU A 200 15.13 -10.80 10.66
C GLU A 200 14.92 -10.03 11.98
N MET A 201 13.91 -9.16 12.03
CA MET A 201 13.55 -8.43 13.25
C MET A 201 12.99 -9.37 14.32
N LEU A 202 12.26 -10.42 13.93
CA LEU A 202 11.73 -11.44 14.84
C LEU A 202 12.81 -12.43 15.28
N ALA A 203 13.68 -12.84 14.34
CA ALA A 203 14.77 -13.76 14.65
C ALA A 203 15.73 -13.17 15.70
N SER A 204 15.95 -11.85 15.64
CA SER A 204 16.75 -11.13 16.63
C SER A 204 16.11 -11.15 18.02
N ALA A 205 14.77 -11.21 18.12
CA ALA A 205 14.09 -11.30 19.40
C ALA A 205 14.25 -12.66 20.10
N GLY A 206 14.49 -13.74 19.33
CA GLY A 206 14.77 -15.06 19.89
C GLY A 206 16.22 -15.29 20.33
N GLN A 207 17.17 -14.49 19.82
CA GLN A 207 18.61 -14.65 20.07
C GLN A 207 19.07 -14.03 21.40
N ASP A 208 18.38 -12.98 21.87
CA ASP A 208 18.68 -12.33 23.16
C ASP A 208 17.86 -12.90 24.32
N SER A 209 17.08 -13.97 24.09
CA SER A 209 16.50 -14.73 25.19
C SER A 209 17.62 -15.52 25.88
N PRO A 210 17.83 -15.40 27.21
CA PRO A 210 18.93 -16.03 27.93
C PRO A 210 18.87 -17.58 27.98
N LEU A 211 18.02 -18.22 27.16
CA LEU A 211 17.99 -19.68 27.00
C LEU A 211 19.17 -20.24 26.20
N THR A 212 20.01 -19.43 25.57
CA THR A 212 21.32 -19.87 25.03
C THR A 212 22.44 -19.75 26.07
N THR A 213 22.16 -20.16 27.30
CA THR A 213 23.19 -20.83 28.09
C THR A 213 23.03 -22.31 27.75
N ALA A 214 24.00 -22.89 27.05
CA ALA A 214 24.02 -24.33 26.83
C ALA A 214 23.73 -25.03 28.17
N PRO A 215 22.79 -26.01 28.24
CA PRO A 215 22.70 -26.82 29.43
C PRO A 215 24.07 -27.47 29.58
N GLY A 216 24.77 -27.18 30.67
CA GLY A 216 25.89 -27.98 31.09
C GLY A 216 25.47 -29.44 31.03
N ALA A 217 26.32 -30.27 30.42
CA ALA A 217 26.08 -31.69 30.30
C ALA A 217 25.58 -32.25 31.66
N ALA A 218 24.55 -33.10 31.57
CA ALA A 218 23.83 -33.79 32.64
C ALA A 218 22.59 -33.07 33.21
N LYS A 219 21.48 -33.22 32.49
CA LYS A 219 20.23 -33.84 33.00
C LYS A 219 19.30 -34.11 31.81
N VAL A 220 19.42 -35.31 31.25
CA VAL A 220 18.36 -35.86 30.39
C VAL A 220 17.19 -36.10 31.32
N LEU A 221 16.09 -35.37 31.14
CA LEU A 221 14.86 -35.61 31.87
C LEU A 221 14.30 -36.95 31.40
N ASP A 222 14.01 -37.82 32.35
CA ASP A 222 13.40 -39.12 32.12
C ASP A 222 12.00 -38.97 31.51
N GLU A 223 11.59 -39.93 30.70
CA GLU A 223 10.36 -39.87 29.91
C GLU A 223 9.10 -39.78 30.80
N GLY A 224 9.20 -40.25 32.06
CA GLY A 224 8.17 -40.09 33.08
C GLY A 224 8.02 -38.65 33.62
N ASP A 225 9.09 -37.85 33.58
CA ASP A 225 9.09 -36.49 34.16
C ASP A 225 8.46 -35.47 33.19
N VAL A 226 8.52 -35.75 31.89
CA VAL A 226 7.83 -34.95 30.86
C VAL A 226 6.32 -35.19 30.89
N ALA A 227 5.87 -36.41 31.18
CA ALA A 227 4.44 -36.71 31.33
C ALA A 227 3.83 -36.00 32.55
N ALA A 228 4.57 -35.91 33.66
CA ALA A 228 4.16 -35.19 34.86
C ALA A 228 4.05 -33.68 34.65
N LEU A 229 4.90 -33.09 33.81
CA LEU A 229 4.88 -31.65 33.52
C LEU A 229 3.67 -31.23 32.65
N PHE A 230 3.17 -32.12 31.80
CA PHE A 230 2.06 -31.83 30.88
C PHE A 230 0.71 -32.41 31.31
N GLY A 231 0.65 -33.14 32.43
CA GLY A 231 -0.63 -33.62 33.00
C GLY A 231 -1.43 -34.51 32.04
N LEU A 232 -0.76 -35.29 31.20
CA LEU A 232 -1.38 -36.21 30.25
C LEU A 232 -1.19 -37.65 30.77
N GLU A 233 -2.20 -38.19 31.45
CA GLU A 233 -2.31 -39.63 31.70
C GLU A 233 -2.50 -40.35 30.35
N MET A 234 -1.45 -41.00 29.84
CA MET A 234 -1.58 -42.01 28.79
C MET A 234 -1.72 -43.37 29.44
N ALA A 235 -2.86 -44.02 29.25
CA ALA A 235 -3.11 -45.38 29.68
C ALA A 235 -2.14 -46.35 28.98
N GLU A 236 -1.32 -47.05 29.77
CA GLU A 236 -0.42 -48.10 29.32
C GLU A 236 -1.21 -49.28 28.73
N THR A 237 -0.84 -49.68 27.51
CA THR A 237 -1.14 -51.02 26.99
C THR A 237 0.15 -51.83 27.00
N PRO A 238 0.20 -53.04 27.58
CA PRO A 238 1.45 -53.80 27.64
C PRO A 238 1.75 -54.44 26.28
N HIS A 239 2.85 -54.03 25.66
CA HIS A 239 3.46 -54.73 24.54
C HIS A 239 4.39 -55.85 25.05
N THR A 240 4.06 -57.09 24.69
CA THR A 240 4.93 -58.27 24.81
C THR A 240 5.94 -58.32 23.64
N PRO A 241 7.18 -58.80 23.84
CA PRO A 241 8.21 -58.73 22.80
C PRO A 241 8.30 -59.99 21.91
N ASN A 242 8.49 -59.71 20.60
CA ASN A 242 9.15 -60.49 19.53
C ASN A 242 8.43 -61.74 18.93
N PRO A 243 8.76 -62.21 17.70
CA PRO A 243 9.96 -61.93 16.88
C PRO A 243 9.80 -61.67 15.36
N ALA A 244 10.88 -61.12 14.79
CA ALA A 244 11.46 -61.28 13.45
C ALA A 244 10.57 -61.68 12.24
N PHE A 245 10.49 -60.78 11.25
CA PHE A 245 10.25 -61.17 9.85
C PHE A 245 11.17 -60.45 8.86
N THR A 246 11.64 -61.27 7.94
CA THR A 246 12.67 -61.12 6.92
C THR A 246 12.27 -60.23 5.74
N VAL A 247 13.28 -59.57 5.17
CA VAL A 247 13.23 -58.85 3.88
C VAL A 247 12.84 -59.79 2.73
N SER A 248 11.93 -59.35 1.85
CA SER A 248 11.77 -59.94 0.52
C SER A 248 11.52 -58.91 -0.58
N LYS A 249 12.08 -59.25 -1.74
CA LYS A 249 12.26 -58.45 -2.97
C LYS A 249 10.96 -58.14 -3.72
N ARG A 250 11.07 -57.08 -4.53
CA ARG A 250 10.22 -56.65 -5.65
C ARG A 250 10.06 -57.73 -6.76
N PRO A 251 8.91 -57.77 -7.45
CA PRO A 251 8.87 -57.49 -8.91
C PRO A 251 7.60 -56.67 -9.31
N GLN A 252 7.69 -55.60 -10.12
CA GLN A 252 7.69 -55.47 -11.59
C GLN A 252 6.35 -55.72 -12.35
N GLN A 253 5.99 -54.71 -13.17
CA GLN A 253 5.06 -54.65 -14.33
C GLN A 253 3.54 -54.69 -14.04
N SER A 254 2.66 -53.92 -14.70
CA SER A 254 2.50 -53.64 -16.16
C SER A 254 1.67 -52.35 -16.39
N LYS A 255 2.10 -51.46 -17.31
CA LYS A 255 1.54 -51.10 -18.64
C LYS A 255 0.02 -50.82 -18.77
N ALA A 256 -0.25 -49.53 -19.06
CA ALA A 256 -1.07 -48.95 -20.14
C ALA A 256 -2.58 -49.24 -20.25
N GLN A 257 -3.41 -48.16 -20.30
CA GLN A 257 -4.10 -47.80 -21.54
C GLN A 257 -4.76 -46.40 -21.51
N LYS A 258 -4.64 -45.72 -22.66
CA LYS A 258 -5.37 -44.52 -23.08
C LYS A 258 -6.86 -44.82 -23.26
N GLY A 259 -7.71 -43.84 -22.95
CA GLY A 259 -9.08 -43.75 -23.44
C GLY A 259 -9.56 -42.31 -23.48
N LYS A 260 -9.52 -41.70 -24.67
CA LYS A 260 -10.32 -40.52 -25.05
C LYS A 260 -11.78 -40.95 -25.23
N ILE A 261 -12.72 -39.99 -25.10
CA ILE A 261 -14.06 -39.83 -25.72
C ILE A 261 -14.88 -39.01 -24.69
N SER A 262 -15.73 -38.03 -25.00
CA SER A 262 -16.05 -37.24 -26.18
C SER A 262 -16.97 -36.13 -25.69
N ALA A 263 -16.89 -34.97 -26.34
CA ALA A 263 -17.86 -33.89 -26.24
C ALA A 263 -19.30 -34.36 -26.55
N ARG A 264 -20.27 -33.80 -25.84
CA ARG A 264 -21.70 -33.87 -26.20
C ARG A 264 -22.25 -32.45 -26.38
N LYS A 265 -22.63 -32.16 -27.61
CA LYS A 265 -23.44 -31.00 -28.03
C LYS A 265 -24.90 -31.19 -27.58
N THR A 266 -25.55 -30.11 -27.16
CA THR A 266 -27.00 -29.94 -27.28
C THR A 266 -27.31 -28.56 -27.87
N LYS A 267 -28.32 -28.56 -28.76
CA LYS A 267 -28.74 -27.47 -29.64
C LYS A 267 -29.69 -26.50 -28.91
N ARG A 268 -29.47 -25.20 -29.13
CA ARG A 268 -30.38 -24.17 -29.68
C ARG A 268 -31.84 -24.10 -29.20
N ALA A 269 -32.23 -22.94 -28.68
CA ALA A 269 -33.54 -22.31 -28.89
C ALA A 269 -33.36 -20.77 -28.88
N ALA A 270 -34.14 -20.07 -29.71
CA ALA A 270 -33.95 -18.67 -30.09
C ALA A 270 -35.16 -17.79 -29.71
N LYS A 271 -34.96 -16.46 -29.89
CA LYS A 271 -35.94 -15.34 -29.89
C LYS A 271 -36.36 -14.86 -28.50
N THR A 272 -36.49 -13.56 -28.20
CA THR A 272 -37.03 -12.48 -29.06
C THR A 272 -36.52 -11.10 -28.63
N ASP A 273 -36.31 -10.21 -29.61
CA ASP A 273 -36.18 -8.76 -29.47
C ASP A 273 -37.44 -8.11 -28.88
N VAL A 274 -37.28 -7.11 -28.01
CA VAL A 274 -38.16 -5.92 -27.96
C VAL A 274 -37.33 -4.70 -27.58
N ALA A 275 -37.27 -3.74 -28.50
CA ALA A 275 -36.74 -2.40 -28.31
C ALA A 275 -37.88 -1.39 -28.42
N LEU A 276 -38.17 -0.60 -27.39
CA LEU A 276 -38.87 0.70 -27.39
C LEU A 276 -38.57 1.33 -26.00
N HIS A 277 -38.42 2.63 -25.75
CA HIS A 277 -38.43 3.83 -26.56
C HIS A 277 -37.76 4.96 -25.75
N ARG A 278 -37.17 5.89 -26.49
CA ARG A 278 -36.69 7.21 -26.07
C ARG A 278 -37.89 8.13 -25.82
N ALA A 279 -37.94 8.81 -24.69
CA ALA A 279 -38.79 9.98 -24.50
C ALA A 279 -37.95 11.16 -24.00
N THR A 280 -37.74 12.09 -24.92
CA THR A 280 -37.34 13.47 -24.72
C THR A 280 -38.44 14.26 -24.01
N ARG A 281 -38.08 15.14 -23.08
CA ARG A 281 -38.85 16.38 -22.86
C ARG A 281 -37.92 17.54 -22.54
N ALA A 282 -38.10 18.59 -23.33
CA ALA A 282 -37.40 19.86 -23.28
C ALA A 282 -38.19 20.88 -22.44
N SER A 283 -37.42 21.85 -21.93
CA SER A 283 -37.70 23.28 -21.69
C SER A 283 -39.01 23.76 -21.04
N SER A 284 -38.82 24.53 -19.96
CA SER A 284 -39.40 25.87 -19.74
C SER A 284 -38.68 26.42 -18.50
N GLY A 285 -38.06 27.60 -18.41
CA GLY A 285 -38.45 28.94 -18.80
C GLY A 285 -37.69 29.84 -17.79
N MET A 286 -36.77 30.69 -18.25
CA MET A 286 -36.98 32.14 -18.33
C MET A 286 -37.24 32.81 -16.96
N LYS A 287 -36.26 33.57 -16.46
CA LYS A 287 -36.42 34.99 -16.10
C LYS A 287 -35.07 35.65 -15.83
N LYS A 288 -34.68 36.50 -16.78
CA LYS A 288 -33.82 37.67 -16.54
C LYS A 288 -34.62 38.64 -15.66
N THR A 289 -33.99 39.17 -14.61
CA THR A 289 -34.40 40.43 -14.00
C THR A 289 -33.19 41.35 -13.96
N THR A 290 -33.24 42.34 -14.84
CA THR A 290 -32.48 43.59 -14.83
C THR A 290 -33.02 44.54 -13.75
N ARG A 291 -32.11 45.18 -13.00
CA ARG A 291 -32.16 46.59 -12.50
C ARG A 291 -30.87 46.83 -11.69
N ALA A 292 -29.93 47.70 -12.10
CA ALA A 292 -29.94 49.17 -11.94
C ALA A 292 -30.23 49.56 -10.48
N SER A 293 -29.55 50.46 -9.77
CA SER A 293 -28.48 51.45 -9.97
C SER A 293 -28.29 52.09 -8.57
N ALA A 294 -27.10 52.58 -8.18
CA ALA A 294 -26.93 53.84 -7.40
C ALA A 294 -25.51 54.01 -6.81
N ARG A 295 -24.64 54.62 -7.60
CA ARG A 295 -23.85 55.84 -7.32
C ARG A 295 -23.87 56.46 -5.89
N LYS A 296 -22.69 56.65 -5.30
CA LYS A 296 -22.13 57.93 -4.73
C LYS A 296 -20.71 57.64 -4.18
N ARG A 297 -19.62 58.15 -4.74
CA ARG A 297 -19.01 59.51 -4.73
C ARG A 297 -18.08 59.78 -3.53
N ARG A 298 -16.83 60.19 -3.89
CA ARG A 298 -15.90 61.12 -3.22
C ARG A 298 -15.16 60.57 -1.98
N THR A 299 -13.87 60.82 -1.74
CA THR A 299 -12.89 61.88 -2.12
C THR A 299 -11.47 61.32 -1.98
N ARG A 300 -10.57 61.50 -2.96
CA ARG A 300 -9.42 62.44 -2.96
C ARG A 300 -8.57 62.45 -1.68
N GLY A 301 -7.33 61.96 -1.80
CA GLY A 301 -6.20 62.21 -0.90
C GLY A 301 -4.90 61.75 -1.56
N CYS A 302 -4.19 62.70 -2.17
CA CYS A 302 -2.81 62.68 -2.69
C CYS A 302 -2.26 64.10 -2.41
N PRO A 303 -0.96 64.43 -2.42
CA PRO A 303 0.26 63.62 -2.52
C PRO A 303 1.32 63.95 -1.42
N ASP A 304 2.42 63.18 -1.46
CA ASP A 304 3.84 63.53 -1.25
C ASP A 304 4.30 64.50 -0.15
N ARG A 305 5.34 64.06 0.59
CA ARG A 305 6.53 64.87 0.91
C ARG A 305 7.69 64.04 1.47
N CYS A 306 8.86 64.26 0.82
CA CYS A 306 10.26 64.02 1.21
C CYS A 306 10.77 62.58 1.27
#